data_AF-A0A7C4KYX5-F1
#
_entry.id   AF-A0A7C4KYX5-F1
#
_cell.length_a   1.000
_cell.length_b   1.000
_cell.length_c   1.000
_cell.angle_alpha   90.00
_cell.angle_beta   90.00
_cell.angle_gamma   90.00
#
_symmetry.space_group_name_H-M   'P 1'
#
loop_
_entity.id
_entity.type
_entity.pdbx_description
1 polymer ?
#
loop_
_entity_poly.entity_id
_entity_poly.type
_entity_poly.pdbx_seq_one_letter_code
_entity_poly.pdbx_strand_id
1 'polypeptide(L)'
;MSLRDFLKIEKDIKEFNESLSTKYEIPLIMKKYDGGPILIFNNIKGNSDFRIIAGVCGTRERILKSINANKNNYYEKIINAINNPIKPKIEEFHFDIEKNDLNCLPVLTYYEKDPGPYITSGIVIAKHPIKNFQNASIHRLLVLDGKRMA
;
A
#
# COMPACT_ATOMS: atom_id res chain seq x y z
N MET A 1 5.10 -5.42 -13.18
CA MET A 1 5.01 -6.42 -12.10
C MET A 1 3.93 -5.99 -11.13
N SER A 2 2.96 -6.84 -10.81
CA SER A 2 1.91 -6.51 -9.83
C SER A 2 2.39 -6.78 -8.39
N LEU A 3 1.64 -6.29 -7.39
CA LEU A 3 1.87 -6.65 -5.97
C LEU A 3 1.82 -8.17 -5.77
N ARG A 4 0.85 -8.86 -6.39
CA ARG A 4 0.70 -10.31 -6.26
C ARG A 4 1.91 -11.06 -6.85
N ASP A 5 2.45 -10.59 -7.96
CA ASP A 5 3.65 -11.17 -8.55
C ASP A 5 4.88 -10.93 -7.68
N PHE A 6 4.99 -9.74 -7.07
CA PHE A 6 6.06 -9.43 -6.14
C PHE A 6 6.03 -10.34 -4.89
N LEU A 7 4.84 -10.62 -4.36
CA LEU A 7 4.68 -11.55 -3.23
C LEU A 7 5.10 -12.98 -3.57
N LYS A 8 4.86 -13.46 -4.79
CA LYS A 8 5.28 -14.81 -5.23
C LYS A 8 6.79 -15.01 -5.25
N ILE A 9 7.55 -13.93 -5.48
CA ILE A 9 9.01 -13.99 -5.52
C ILE A 9 9.65 -13.64 -4.18
N GLU A 10 8.86 -13.20 -3.20
CA GLU A 10 9.35 -12.87 -1.87
C GLU A 10 9.33 -14.10 -0.96
N LYS A 11 10.41 -14.30 -0.22
CA LYS A 11 10.57 -15.48 0.65
C LYS A 11 10.31 -15.14 2.11
N ASP A 12 10.51 -13.88 2.48
CA ASP A 12 10.38 -13.41 3.86
C ASP A 12 8.97 -12.87 4.11
N ILE A 13 8.03 -13.79 4.28
CA ILE A 13 6.60 -13.54 4.51
C ILE A 13 6.16 -14.25 5.79
N LYS A 14 5.37 -13.55 6.60
CA LYS A 14 4.69 -14.09 7.77
C LYS A 14 3.18 -13.89 7.65
N GLU A 15 2.44 -14.98 7.73
CA GLU A 15 0.98 -14.96 7.67
C GLU A 15 0.35 -15.06 9.06
N PHE A 16 -0.79 -14.39 9.23
CA PHE A 16 -1.63 -14.41 10.42
C PHE A 16 -3.04 -14.84 9.99
N ASN A 17 -3.52 -15.92 10.60
CA ASN A 17 -4.81 -16.54 10.28
C ASN A 17 -5.84 -16.36 11.39
N GLU A 18 -5.44 -15.85 12.55
CA GLU A 18 -6.36 -15.39 13.57
C GLU A 18 -7.18 -14.16 13.10
N SER A 19 -8.38 -13.99 13.66
CA SER A 19 -9.24 -12.84 13.39
C SER A 19 -8.76 -11.63 14.18
N LEU A 20 -8.18 -10.63 13.49
CA LEU A 20 -7.50 -9.49 14.11
C LEU A 20 -8.20 -8.16 13.81
N SER A 21 -8.18 -7.25 14.79
CA SER A 21 -8.78 -5.92 14.72
C SER A 21 -7.92 -4.93 13.93
N THR A 22 -8.59 -4.11 13.10
CA THR A 22 -7.97 -2.96 12.41
C THR A 22 -7.62 -1.82 13.36
N LYS A 23 -8.26 -1.78 14.53
CA LYS A 23 -8.00 -0.79 15.57
C LYS A 23 -6.91 -1.30 16.51
N TYR A 24 -5.73 -0.69 16.42
CA TYR A 24 -4.54 -0.88 17.26
C TYR A 24 -3.86 -2.26 17.21
N GLU A 25 -4.61 -3.36 17.08
CA GLU A 25 -4.07 -4.72 17.16
C GLU A 25 -3.15 -5.06 15.98
N ILE A 26 -3.65 -4.97 14.75
CA ILE A 26 -2.81 -5.15 13.55
C ILE A 26 -1.63 -4.15 13.54
N PRO A 27 -1.84 -2.84 13.77
CA PRO A 27 -0.74 -1.88 13.90
C PRO A 27 0.31 -2.23 14.96
N LEU A 28 -0.09 -2.78 16.10
CA LEU A 28 0.83 -3.21 17.16
C LEU A 28 1.69 -4.40 16.68
N ILE A 29 1.08 -5.36 15.97
CA ILE A 29 1.81 -6.47 15.35
C ILE A 29 2.77 -5.93 14.29
N MET A 30 2.32 -5.01 13.42
CA MET A 30 3.18 -4.37 12.42
C MET A 30 4.40 -3.72 13.07
N LYS A 31 4.21 -2.98 14.16
CA LYS A 31 5.31 -2.35 14.92
C LYS A 31 6.27 -3.38 15.51
N LYS A 32 5.78 -4.53 15.99
CA LYS A 32 6.62 -5.60 16.54
C LYS A 32 7.54 -6.23 15.49
N TYR A 33 7.12 -6.27 14.23
CA TYR A 33 7.87 -6.84 13.11
C TYR A 33 8.46 -5.76 12.18
N ASP A 34 8.61 -4.53 12.67
CA ASP A 34 9.17 -3.44 11.86
C ASP A 34 10.60 -3.78 11.40
N GLY A 35 10.90 -3.49 10.12
CA GLY A 35 12.13 -3.92 9.46
C GLY A 35 12.24 -5.43 9.18
N GLY A 36 11.18 -6.21 9.41
CA GLY A 36 11.16 -7.67 9.24
C GLY A 36 10.40 -8.18 8.00
N PRO A 37 9.72 -9.35 8.09
CA PRO A 37 9.01 -9.95 6.96
C PRO A 37 7.86 -9.07 6.45
N ILE A 38 7.38 -9.35 5.24
CA ILE A 38 6.03 -8.93 4.85
C ILE A 38 5.03 -9.64 5.75
N LEU A 39 4.05 -8.89 6.26
CA LEU A 39 2.98 -9.45 7.06
C LEU A 39 1.72 -9.55 6.21
N ILE A 40 1.07 -10.72 6.23
CA ILE A 40 -0.23 -10.93 5.58
C ILE A 40 -1.23 -11.31 6.67
N PHE A 41 -2.25 -10.48 6.84
CA PHE A 41 -3.37 -10.71 7.74
C PHE A 41 -4.55 -11.22 6.91
N ASN A 42 -4.84 -12.52 7.03
CA ASN A 42 -5.82 -13.20 6.19
C ASN A 42 -7.27 -12.97 6.68
N ASN A 43 -7.46 -12.79 8.00
CA ASN A 43 -8.78 -12.66 8.61
C ASN A 43 -8.88 -11.36 9.41
N ILE A 44 -9.72 -10.44 8.94
CA ILE A 44 -9.92 -9.13 9.58
C ILE A 44 -11.24 -9.15 10.37
N LYS A 45 -11.19 -8.78 11.64
CA LYS A 45 -12.38 -8.77 12.51
C LYS A 45 -13.42 -7.80 11.97
N GLY A 46 -14.62 -8.31 11.70
CA GLY A 46 -15.72 -7.53 11.12
C GLY A 46 -15.58 -7.26 9.61
N ASN A 47 -14.62 -7.88 8.92
CA ASN A 47 -14.43 -7.75 7.49
C ASN A 47 -13.88 -9.06 6.86
N SER A 48 -14.74 -9.79 6.15
CA SER A 48 -14.39 -11.04 5.48
C SER A 48 -13.88 -10.87 4.05
N ASP A 49 -14.03 -9.68 3.48
CA ASP A 49 -13.87 -9.43 2.05
C ASP A 49 -12.42 -9.10 1.69
N PHE A 50 -11.62 -8.68 2.68
CA PHE A 50 -10.29 -8.13 2.47
C PHE A 50 -9.21 -8.78 3.33
N ARG A 51 -7.99 -8.73 2.80
CA ARG A 51 -6.74 -9.03 3.51
C ARG A 51 -5.94 -7.76 3.67
N ILE A 52 -5.17 -7.66 4.74
CA ILE A 52 -4.22 -6.57 4.95
C ILE A 52 -2.80 -7.09 4.73
N ILE A 53 -2.03 -6.36 3.92
CA ILE A 53 -0.62 -6.67 3.67
C ILE A 53 0.21 -5.48 4.13
N ALA A 54 1.22 -5.73 4.96
CA ALA A 54 2.10 -4.71 5.53
C ALA A 54 3.57 -5.05 5.31
N GLY A 55 4.44 -4.04 5.43
CA GLY A 55 5.90 -4.22 5.33
C GLY A 55 6.42 -4.48 3.91
N VAL A 56 5.62 -4.26 2.85
CA VAL A 56 6.06 -4.51 1.45
C VAL A 56 7.34 -3.75 1.09
N CYS A 57 7.50 -2.53 1.61
CA CYS A 57 8.72 -1.72 1.46
C CYS A 57 9.52 -1.62 2.78
N GLY A 58 9.39 -2.61 3.67
CA GLY A 58 9.91 -2.57 5.04
C GLY A 58 11.43 -2.70 5.18
N THR A 59 12.15 -3.14 4.14
CA THR A 59 13.61 -3.27 4.18
C THR A 59 14.26 -2.72 2.92
N ARG A 60 15.51 -2.28 3.05
CA ARG A 60 16.29 -1.74 1.93
C ARG A 60 16.50 -2.78 0.84
N GLU A 61 16.83 -4.01 1.23
CA GLU A 61 17.03 -5.15 0.33
C GLU A 61 15.76 -5.43 -0.49
N ARG A 62 14.58 -5.39 0.15
CA ARG A 62 13.28 -5.60 -0.51
C ARG A 62 12.95 -4.48 -1.48
N ILE A 63 13.22 -3.21 -1.11
CA ILE A 63 13.09 -2.06 -2.02
C ILE A 63 13.99 -2.23 -3.24
N LEU A 64 15.28 -2.55 -3.04
CA LEU A 64 16.25 -2.75 -4.13
C LEU A 64 15.79 -3.87 -5.08
N LYS A 65 15.31 -4.98 -4.53
CA LYS A 65 14.73 -6.08 -5.30
C LYS A 65 13.52 -5.64 -6.14
N SER A 66 12.63 -4.81 -5.58
CA SER A 66 11.43 -4.33 -6.28
C SER A 66 11.74 -3.50 -7.54
N ILE A 67 12.86 -2.77 -7.53
CA ILE A 67 13.33 -1.98 -8.68
C ILE A 67 14.41 -2.71 -9.50
N ASN A 68 14.64 -3.99 -9.23
CA ASN A 68 15.68 -4.82 -9.85
C ASN A 68 17.07 -4.14 -9.81
N ALA A 69 17.46 -3.64 -8.63
CA ALA A 69 18.73 -2.96 -8.37
C ALA A 69 19.49 -3.63 -7.22
N ASN A 70 20.72 -3.18 -6.99
CA ASN A 70 21.57 -3.57 -5.88
C ASN A 70 22.17 -2.34 -5.20
N LYS A 71 22.92 -2.54 -4.11
CA LYS A 71 23.50 -1.46 -3.30
C LYS A 71 24.46 -0.55 -4.09
N ASN A 72 25.00 -1.01 -5.22
CA ASN A 72 26.00 -0.28 -5.99
C ASN A 72 25.39 0.52 -7.15
N ASN A 73 24.23 0.12 -7.69
CA ASN A 73 23.67 0.72 -8.91
C ASN A 73 22.30 1.40 -8.76
N TYR A 74 21.68 1.35 -7.58
CA TYR A 74 20.31 1.85 -7.42
C TYR A 74 20.17 3.36 -7.70
N TYR A 75 21.16 4.19 -7.33
CA TYR A 75 21.14 5.62 -7.64
C TYR A 75 21.15 5.88 -9.14
N GLU A 76 22.08 5.27 -9.86
CA GLU A 76 22.18 5.37 -11.31
C GLU A 76 20.88 4.93 -11.98
N LYS A 77 20.30 3.81 -11.53
CA LYS A 77 19.05 3.28 -12.09
C LYS A 77 17.87 4.24 -11.88
N ILE A 78 17.74 4.84 -10.71
CA ILE A 78 16.69 5.81 -10.41
C ILE A 78 16.88 7.09 -11.24
N ILE A 79 18.10 7.63 -11.29
CA ILE A 79 18.41 8.83 -12.08
C ILE A 79 18.12 8.60 -13.57
N ASN A 80 18.54 7.45 -14.10
CA ASN A 80 18.26 7.09 -15.49
C ASN A 80 16.75 7.01 -15.77
N ALA A 81 15.97 6.41 -14.86
CA ALA A 81 14.52 6.32 -14.99
C ALA A 81 13.83 7.70 -14.95
N ILE A 82 14.34 8.63 -14.13
CA ILE A 82 13.84 10.02 -14.06
C ILE A 82 14.13 10.77 -15.36
N ASN A 83 15.34 10.62 -15.92
CA ASN A 83 15.76 11.31 -17.14
C ASN A 83 15.14 10.71 -18.40
N ASN A 84 14.79 9.42 -18.39
CA ASN A 84 14.24 8.69 -19.53
C ASN A 84 12.88 8.04 -19.21
N PRO A 85 11.83 8.84 -18.89
CA PRO A 85 10.54 8.30 -18.51
C PRO A 85 9.83 7.63 -19.70
N ILE A 86 9.21 6.48 -19.45
CA ILE A 86 8.40 5.76 -20.43
C ILE A 86 6.92 6.11 -20.20
N LYS A 87 6.21 6.47 -21.26
CA LYS A 87 4.76 6.71 -21.19
C LYS A 87 4.02 5.42 -20.82
N PRO A 88 3.08 5.45 -19.86
CA PRO A 88 2.29 4.28 -19.53
C PRO A 88 1.41 3.87 -20.71
N LYS A 89 1.20 2.57 -20.88
CA LYS A 89 0.23 2.02 -21.83
C LYS A 89 -1.18 2.17 -21.24
N ILE A 90 -2.12 2.67 -22.04
CA ILE A 90 -3.54 2.74 -21.67
C ILE A 90 -4.15 1.39 -22.02
N GLU A 91 -4.74 0.74 -21.03
CA GLU A 91 -5.47 -0.51 -21.17
C GLU A 91 -6.81 -0.39 -20.45
N GLU A 92 -7.83 -1.07 -20.96
CA GLU A 92 -9.14 -1.13 -20.33
C GLU A 92 -9.06 -2.03 -19.09
N PHE A 93 -9.45 -1.51 -17.94
CA PHE A 93 -9.46 -2.23 -16.67
C PHE A 93 -10.81 -2.08 -16.02
N HIS A 94 -11.46 -3.20 -15.74
CA HIS A 94 -12.72 -3.26 -15.04
C HIS A 94 -12.47 -3.53 -13.56
N PHE A 95 -12.98 -2.64 -12.71
CA PHE A 95 -12.97 -2.81 -11.25
C PHE A 95 -14.40 -2.65 -10.76
N ASP A 96 -15.00 -3.76 -10.36
CA ASP A 96 -16.35 -3.75 -9.81
C ASP A 96 -16.33 -3.13 -8.41
N ILE A 97 -16.87 -1.92 -8.30
CA ILE A 97 -17.13 -1.31 -6.99
C ILE A 97 -18.39 -1.97 -6.44
N GLU A 98 -18.22 -3.10 -5.74
CA GLU A 98 -19.35 -3.81 -5.13
C GLU A 98 -20.09 -2.94 -4.09
N LYS A 99 -19.38 -2.05 -3.40
CA LYS A 99 -19.92 -1.20 -2.34
C LYS A 99 -19.34 0.21 -2.44
N ASN A 100 -20.21 1.20 -2.67
CA ASN A 100 -19.83 2.62 -2.68
C ASN A 100 -19.83 3.21 -1.25
N ASP A 101 -19.08 2.56 -0.35
CA ASP A 101 -18.95 2.92 1.06
C ASP A 101 -17.53 2.62 1.58
N LEU A 102 -16.79 3.66 1.95
CA LEU A 102 -15.44 3.56 2.52
C LEU A 102 -15.38 2.76 3.83
N ASN A 103 -16.48 2.68 4.58
CA ASN A 103 -16.54 1.90 5.82
C ASN A 103 -16.41 0.39 5.57
N CYS A 104 -16.60 -0.05 4.33
CA CYS A 104 -16.39 -1.45 3.94
C CYS A 104 -14.92 -1.83 3.79
N LEU A 105 -14.00 -0.85 3.76
CA LEU A 105 -12.56 -1.11 3.68
C LEU A 105 -11.98 -1.34 5.09
N PRO A 106 -11.06 -2.29 5.28
CA PRO A 106 -10.45 -2.56 6.58
C PRO A 106 -9.33 -1.54 6.90
N VAL A 107 -9.67 -0.25 6.95
CA VAL A 107 -8.70 0.82 7.19
C VAL A 107 -8.24 0.79 8.66
N LEU A 108 -6.94 0.92 8.86
CA LEU A 108 -6.31 0.79 10.18
C LEU A 108 -6.40 2.09 10.98
N THR A 109 -6.64 1.97 12.28
CA THR A 109 -6.37 3.05 13.26
C THR A 109 -5.08 2.69 13.99
N TYR A 110 -4.00 3.45 13.75
CA TYR A 110 -2.65 3.06 14.13
C TYR A 110 -2.36 3.34 15.60
N TYR A 111 -2.75 4.52 16.08
CA TYR A 111 -2.46 5.00 17.41
C TYR A 111 -3.72 5.47 18.13
N GLU A 112 -3.69 5.40 19.46
CA GLU A 112 -4.82 5.78 20.33
C GLU A 112 -5.28 7.23 20.11
N LYS A 113 -4.35 8.12 19.75
CA LYS A 113 -4.61 9.55 19.51
C LYS A 113 -4.89 9.88 18.05
N ASP A 114 -4.97 8.88 17.17
CA ASP A 114 -5.40 9.12 15.80
C ASP A 114 -6.87 9.56 15.81
N PRO A 115 -7.26 10.62 15.08
CA PRO A 115 -8.65 11.05 15.00
C PRO A 115 -9.57 10.02 14.32
N GLY A 116 -9.01 9.01 13.65
CA GLY A 116 -9.74 7.94 12.98
C GLY A 116 -8.85 7.03 12.14
N PRO A 117 -9.44 6.16 11.31
CA PRO A 117 -8.70 5.27 10.41
C PRO A 117 -7.97 6.02 9.30
N TYR A 118 -6.73 5.61 9.00
CA TYR A 118 -5.90 6.22 7.95
C TYR A 118 -5.53 5.24 6.84
N ILE A 119 -5.73 5.66 5.59
CA ILE A 119 -5.08 5.04 4.44
C ILE A 119 -3.69 5.66 4.32
N THR A 120 -2.64 4.85 4.43
CA THR A 120 -1.24 5.33 4.48
C THR A 120 -0.42 4.95 3.23
N SER A 121 -0.92 4.02 2.42
CA SER A 121 -0.25 3.50 1.22
C SER A 121 -1.05 3.80 -0.06
N GLY A 122 -1.92 4.81 -0.02
CA GLY A 122 -2.71 5.24 -1.17
C GLY A 122 -1.88 6.13 -2.12
N ILE A 123 -1.85 5.77 -3.41
CA ILE A 123 -1.28 6.62 -4.45
C ILE A 123 -2.41 7.50 -5.00
N VAL A 124 -2.31 8.81 -4.76
CA VAL A 124 -3.21 9.82 -5.32
C VAL A 124 -2.69 10.22 -6.68
N ILE A 125 -3.51 10.02 -7.70
CA ILE A 125 -3.22 10.44 -9.07
C ILE A 125 -4.08 11.66 -9.39
N ALA A 126 -3.43 12.77 -9.74
CA ALA A 126 -4.10 14.02 -10.09
C ALA A 126 -3.60 14.54 -11.43
N LYS A 127 -4.52 15.01 -12.28
CA LYS A 127 -4.20 15.66 -13.55
C LYS A 127 -4.42 17.16 -13.42
N HIS A 128 -3.50 17.96 -13.91
CA HIS A 128 -3.68 19.41 -13.92
C HIS A 128 -4.80 19.79 -14.90
N PRO A 129 -5.70 20.72 -14.54
CA PRO A 129 -6.92 20.99 -15.32
C PRO A 129 -6.63 21.57 -16.72
N ILE A 130 -5.59 22.39 -16.85
CA ILE A 130 -5.25 23.08 -18.10
C ILE A 130 -4.02 22.44 -18.77
N LYS A 131 -2.89 22.42 -18.07
CA LYS A 131 -1.66 21.79 -18.54
C LYS A 131 -1.83 20.26 -18.58
N ASN A 132 -1.45 19.63 -19.68
CA ASN A 132 -1.56 18.17 -19.85
C ASN A 132 -0.44 17.41 -19.10
N PHE A 133 -0.33 17.64 -17.78
CA PHE A 133 0.57 16.90 -16.89
C PHE A 133 -0.21 16.20 -15.77
N GLN A 134 0.35 15.11 -15.27
CA GLN A 134 -0.21 14.27 -14.22
C GLN A 134 0.82 14.07 -13.13
N ASN A 135 0.37 14.05 -11.87
CA ASN A 135 1.19 13.74 -10.71
C ASN A 135 0.68 12.47 -10.03
N ALA A 136 1.60 11.68 -9.47
CA ALA A 136 1.30 10.54 -8.62
C ALA A 136 2.08 10.70 -7.30
N SER A 137 1.38 10.73 -6.18
CA SER A 137 1.97 10.98 -4.86
C SER A 137 1.31 10.14 -3.78
N ILE A 138 2.04 9.83 -2.72
CA ILE A 138 1.50 9.15 -1.54
C ILE A 138 1.04 10.21 -0.53
N HIS A 139 -0.20 10.12 -0.08
CA HIS A 139 -0.76 10.96 0.97
C HIS A 139 -1.40 10.07 2.04
N ARG A 140 -1.29 10.49 3.30
CA ARG A 140 -2.14 9.93 4.35
C ARG A 140 -3.55 10.49 4.16
N LEU A 141 -4.57 9.62 4.23
CA LEU A 141 -5.97 10.00 4.05
C LEU A 141 -6.76 9.50 5.25
N LEU A 142 -7.29 10.43 6.06
CA LEU A 142 -8.18 10.15 7.18
C LEU A 142 -9.56 9.82 6.63
N VAL A 143 -10.10 8.65 6.95
CA VAL A 143 -11.50 8.32 6.61
C VAL A 143 -12.43 9.06 7.57
N LEU A 144 -13.28 9.93 7.03
CA LEU A 144 -14.23 10.73 7.81
C LEU A 144 -15.59 10.04 7.91
N ASP A 145 -16.04 9.44 6.81
CA ASP A 145 -17.27 8.65 6.71
C ASP A 145 -17.24 7.76 5.46
N GLY A 146 -18.37 7.13 5.14
CA GLY A 146 -18.50 6.22 4.01
C GLY A 146 -18.24 6.83 2.62
N LYS A 147 -18.12 8.16 2.50
CA LYS A 147 -17.94 8.83 1.20
C LYS A 147 -16.81 9.86 1.21
N ARG A 148 -16.24 10.21 2.36
CA ARG A 148 -15.30 11.32 2.50
C ARG A 148 -14.03 10.91 3.21
N MET A 149 -12.93 11.50 2.75
CA MET A 149 -11.60 11.40 3.36
C MET A 149 -10.90 12.77 3.32
N ALA A 150 -9.92 12.98 4.20
CA ALA A 150 -9.15 14.23 4.33
C ALA A 150 -7.64 14.00 4.42
#